data_AF-A0A090R151-F1
#
_entry.id   AF-A0A090R151-F1
#
_cell.length_a   1.000
_cell.length_b   1.000
_cell.length_c   1.000
_cell.angle_alpha   90.00
_cell.angle_beta   90.00
_cell.angle_gamma   90.00
#
_symmetry.space_group_name_H-M   'P 1'
#
loop_
_entity.id
_entity.type
_entity.pdbx_description
1 polymer ?
#
loop_
_entity_poly.entity_id
_entity_poly.type
_entity_poly.pdbx_seq_one_letter_code
_entity_poly.pdbx_strand_id
1 'polypeptide(L)' 'MKRGDSVVIIKDLDVKGSSLIAKRGTAVRNISLVHDNADQIEGRVGPTQVVLLTQYVKKTSGE' A
#
# COMPACT_ATOMS: atom_id res chain seq x y z
N MET A 1 -4.88 10.23 7.04
CA MET A 1 -5.19 9.69 5.71
C MET A 1 -6.70 9.77 5.52
N LYS A 2 -7.16 10.26 4.37
CA LYS A 2 -8.59 10.32 4.05
C LYS A 2 -8.98 9.06 3.29
N ARG A 3 -10.22 8.61 3.45
CA ARG A 3 -10.81 7.51 2.67
C ARG A 3 -10.76 7.91 1.19
N GLY A 4 -9.90 7.26 0.41
CA GLY A 4 -9.64 7.60 -1.00
C GLY A 4 -8.18 7.97 -1.31
N ASP A 5 -7.32 8.12 -0.29
CA ASP A 5 -5.88 8.25 -0.52
C ASP A 5 -5.34 7.02 -1.29
N SER A 6 -4.36 7.26 -2.15
CA SER A 6 -3.65 6.23 -2.91
C SER A 6 -2.13 6.43 -2.76
N VAL A 7 -1.39 5.35 -2.91
CA VAL A 7 0.07 5.36 -2.88
C VAL A 7 0.63 4.55 -4.05
N VAL A 8 1.89 4.80 -4.37
CA VAL A 8 2.67 3.97 -5.29
C VAL A 8 3.80 3.32 -4.55
N ILE A 9 4.05 2.06 -4.90
CA ILE A 9 5.17 1.30 -4.39
C ILE A 9 6.47 1.82 -4.99
N ILE A 10 7.50 2.06 -4.18
CA ILE A 10 8.78 2.64 -4.64
C ILE A 10 9.89 1.62 -4.87
N LYS A 11 9.69 0.35 -4.49
CA LYS A 11 10.57 -0.79 -4.76
C LYS A 11 9.78 -2.09 -4.78
N ASP A 12 10.33 -3.17 -5.32
CA ASP A 12 9.65 -4.47 -5.27
C ASP A 12 9.50 -4.95 -3.81
N LEU A 13 8.31 -5.44 -3.48
CA LEU A 13 7.94 -5.90 -2.14
C LEU A 13 7.18 -7.21 -2.20
N ASP A 14 7.61 -8.17 -1.38
CA ASP A 14 6.81 -9.34 -1.05
C ASP A 14 5.66 -8.93 -0.12
N VAL A 15 4.44 -9.23 -0.54
CA VAL A 15 3.26 -8.95 0.26
C VAL A 15 3.13 -10.01 1.34
N LYS A 16 3.17 -9.60 2.61
CA LYS A 16 2.99 -10.53 3.74
C LYS A 16 1.67 -11.28 3.62
N GLY A 17 1.72 -12.61 3.75
CA GLY A 17 0.53 -13.46 3.69
C GLY A 17 0.02 -13.76 2.28
N SER A 18 0.80 -13.45 1.23
CA SER A 18 0.45 -13.75 -0.17
C SER A 18 1.68 -14.18 -0.97
N SER A 19 1.47 -14.92 -2.06
CA SER A 19 2.51 -15.18 -3.08
C SER A 19 2.69 -13.99 -4.05
N LEU A 20 1.98 -12.88 -3.82
CA LEU A 20 2.04 -11.68 -4.64
C LEU A 20 3.33 -10.89 -4.36
N ILE A 21 4.08 -10.64 -5.43
CA ILE A 21 5.17 -9.65 -5.43
C ILE A 21 4.61 -8.34 -5.99
N ALA A 22 4.50 -7.32 -5.15
CA ALA A 22 4.05 -6.01 -5.55
C ALA A 22 5.23 -5.20 -6.11
N LYS A 23 5.19 -4.91 -7.41
CA LYS A 23 6.31 -4.31 -8.15
C LYS A 23 6.39 -2.80 -7.93
N ARG A 24 7.59 -2.22 -8.05
CA ARG A 24 7.76 -0.76 -8.10
C ARG A 24 6.82 -0.14 -9.15
N GLY A 25 6.18 0.96 -8.78
CA GLY A 25 5.18 1.66 -9.61
C GLY A 25 3.76 1.10 -9.48
N THR A 26 3.57 -0.04 -8.80
CA THR A 26 2.24 -0.58 -8.54
C THR A 26 1.43 0.39 -7.69
N ALA A 27 0.24 0.74 -8.15
CA ALA A 27 -0.68 1.59 -7.42
C ALA A 27 -1.46 0.79 -6.37
N VAL A 28 -1.53 1.33 -5.16
CA VAL A 28 -2.31 0.78 -4.04
C VAL A 28 -3.36 1.81 -3.67
N ARG A 29 -4.63 1.40 -3.73
CA ARG A 29 -5.78 2.28 -3.56
C ARG A 29 -6.52 1.96 -2.26
N ASN A 30 -7.37 2.89 -1.83
CA ASN A 30 -8.18 2.77 -0.61
C ASN A 30 -7.32 2.51 0.63
N ILE A 31 -6.21 3.26 0.75
CA ILE A 31 -5.26 3.02 1.84
C ILE A 31 -5.77 3.53 3.18
N SER A 32 -5.49 2.77 4.24
CA SER A 32 -5.73 3.13 5.63
C SER A 32 -4.55 2.71 6.50
N LEU A 33 -4.28 3.45 7.57
CA LEU A 33 -3.29 3.04 8.57
C LEU A 33 -3.82 1.85 9.35
N VAL A 34 -2.95 0.89 9.66
CA VAL A 34 -3.29 -0.21 10.56
C VAL A 34 -3.32 0.33 12.00
N HIS A 35 -4.43 0.12 12.71
CA HIS A 35 -4.67 0.72 14.03
C HIS A 35 -3.55 0.41 15.04
N ASP A 36 -3.08 -0.84 15.05
CA ASP A 36 -2.06 -1.33 15.98
C ASP A 36 -0.62 -1.21 15.46
N ASN A 37 -0.42 -0.67 14.24
CA ASN A 37 0.91 -0.54 13.66
C ASN A 37 1.00 0.62 12.64
N ALA A 38 1.54 1.75 13.10
CA ALA A 38 1.72 2.95 12.26
C ALA A 38 2.75 2.78 11.13
N ASP A 39 3.64 1.78 11.21
CA ASP A 39 4.56 1.45 10.13
C ASP A 39 3.88 0.65 9.01
N GLN A 40 2.61 0.25 9.19
CA GLN A 40 1.85 -0.51 8.22
C GLN A 40 0.62 0.25 7.72
N ILE A 41 0.33 0.02 6.45
CA ILE A 41 -0.93 0.42 5.82
C ILE A 41 -1.59 -0.80 5.20
N GLU A 42 -2.91 -0.82 5.25
CA GLU A 42 -3.72 -1.72 4.43
C GLU A 42 -4.21 -0.97 3.19
N GLY A 43 -4.39 -1.71 2.09
CA GLY A 43 -4.94 -1.16 0.85
C GLY A 43 -5.26 -2.26 -0.15
N ARG A 44 -5.52 -1.89 -1.40
CA ARG A 44 -5.81 -2.84 -2.47
C ARG A 44 -4.89 -2.70 -3.68
N VAL A 45 -4.40 -3.83 -4.16
CA VAL A 45 -3.77 -4.01 -5.48
C VAL A 45 -4.77 -4.76 -6.36
N GLY A 46 -5.44 -4.03 -7.25
CA GLY A 46 -6.55 -4.60 -8.02
C GLY A 46 -7.67 -5.12 -7.09
N PRO A 47 -8.09 -6.39 -7.21
CA PRO A 47 -9.09 -6.99 -6.33
C PRO A 47 -8.54 -7.44 -4.97
N THR A 48 -7.22 -7.54 -4.82
CA THR A 48 -6.57 -8.16 -3.66
C THR A 48 -6.27 -7.15 -2.57
N GLN A 49 -6.66 -7.45 -1.33
CA GLN A 49 -6.29 -6.67 -0.15
C GLN A 49 -4.87 -7.05 0.29
N VAL A 50 -4.08 -6.04 0.64
CA VAL A 50 -2.67 -6.19 1.02
C VAL A 50 -2.34 -5.34 2.24
N VAL A 51 -1.35 -5.77 3.01
CA VAL A 51 -0.73 -5.00 4.09
C VAL A 51 0.71 -4.74 3.73
N LEU A 52 1.12 -3.46 3.75
CA LEU A 52 2.42 -2.98 3.28
C LEU A 52 3.08 -2.08 4.34
N LEU A 53 4.40 -2.03 4.34
CA LEU A 53 5.15 -1.09 5.18
C LEU A 53 5.14 0.31 4.56
N THR A 54 4.86 1.33 5.37
CA THR A 54 4.74 2.74 4.97
C THR A 54 6.03 3.29 4.34
N GLN A 55 7.19 2.84 4.81
CA GLN A 55 8.51 3.25 4.30
C GLN A 55 8.76 2.86 2.82
N TYR A 56 7.97 1.94 2.26
CA TYR A 56 8.13 1.47 0.87
C TYR A 56 7.02 1.94 -0.07
N VAL A 57 6.24 2.92 0.37
CA VAL A 57 5.22 3.56 -0.44
C VAL A 57 5.41 5.07 -0.43
N LYS A 58 4.97 5.72 -1.50
CA LYS A 58 4.90 7.17 -1.61
C LYS A 58 3.47 7.58 -1.90
N LYS A 59 2.95 8.58 -1.18
CA LYS A 59 1.64 9.16 -1.47
C LYS A 59 1.62 9.69 -2.90
N THR A 60 0.63 9.25 -3.67
CA THR A 60 0.31 9.92 -4.93
C THR A 60 -0.44 11.18 -4.56
N SER A 61 0.24 12.33 -4.60
CA SER A 61 -0.45 13.62 -4.54
C SER A 61 -1.37 13.68 -5.76
N GLY A 62 -2.65 13.37 -5.56
CA GLY A 62 -3.67 14.03 -6.37
C GLY A 62 -3.72 15.46 -5.86
N GLU A 63 -3.45 16.41 -6.73
CA GLU A 63 -4.02 17.76 -6.60
C GLU A 63 -5.54 17.66 -6.36
#